data_AF-A0A952WXE7-F1
#
_entry.id   AF-A0A952WXE7-F1
#
_cell.length_a   1.000
_cell.length_b   1.000
_cell.length_c   1.000
_cell.angle_alpha   90.00
_cell.angle_beta   90.00
_cell.angle_gamma   90.00
#
_symmetry.space_group_name_H-M   'P 1'
#
loop_
_entity.id
_entity.type
_entity.pdbx_description
1 polymer ?
#
loop_
_entity_poly.entity_id
_entity_poly.type
_entity_poly.pdbx_seq_one_letter_code
_entity_poly.pdbx_strand_id
1 'polypeptide(L)'
;MSIWNRLRQELIDIVQWMDDTNNTLVFRFERFQNEIKYGAKLIVREGQAACFVNEGQLADVFKPGTHTLLTQNLPILATLKGWKYGFESPFKAEVYFVSTRTFTDLKWGTMNPIMVRDPEFGPVRLRAFGTYTMRVKDPGAFLKNVVGTDGRFTTEEIANQLRNLIVSEFADILGESKIPMLDLAGNYRELSEFITGKCQGDFDKYGLEVPRLTVENISLPPEVEAALDKRSSMGVIGNMDAYTKFKAAEAIGDAAKNPGTAGMFVGMGMGQAFAGTMGQSMQQSAGVGATGPGAPPPIPGAAGAAGGPLFLAIDGQQHGPFEPALVIARARAGDLKPDTLVWRQGMASWVAARDLPELAAAFAQAAAPPPPPIPGAPPPVPPAG
;
A
#
# COMPACT_ATOMS: atom_id res chain seq x y z
N MET A 1 67.35 -17.88 -11.85
CA MET A 1 65.89 -17.77 -11.68
C MET A 1 65.31 -19.17 -11.85
N SER A 2 65.04 -19.80 -10.70
CA SER A 2 65.19 -21.24 -10.48
C SER A 2 64.08 -22.09 -11.09
N ILE A 3 64.43 -23.28 -11.54
CA ILE A 3 63.56 -24.37 -12.05
C ILE A 3 62.41 -24.67 -11.07
N TRP A 4 62.61 -24.36 -9.79
CA TRP A 4 61.60 -24.38 -8.72
C TRP A 4 60.41 -23.43 -8.91
N ASN A 5 60.59 -22.29 -9.59
CA ASN A 5 59.47 -21.40 -9.95
C ASN A 5 58.64 -21.97 -11.11
N ARG A 6 59.25 -22.77 -11.99
CA ARG A 6 58.56 -23.51 -13.07
C ARG A 6 57.76 -24.69 -12.51
N LEU A 7 58.32 -25.45 -11.57
CA LEU A 7 57.64 -26.58 -10.90
C LEU A 7 56.47 -26.14 -10.01
N ARG A 8 56.52 -24.94 -9.38
CA ARG A 8 55.35 -24.39 -8.66
C ARG A 8 54.25 -23.86 -9.59
N GLN A 9 54.58 -23.52 -10.84
CA GLN A 9 53.61 -23.15 -11.87
C GLN A 9 52.89 -24.38 -12.48
N GLU A 10 53.38 -25.60 -12.28
CA GLU A 10 52.74 -26.85 -12.72
C GLU A 10 51.72 -27.42 -11.72
N LEU A 11 51.50 -26.80 -10.56
CA LEU A 11 50.43 -27.21 -9.65
C LEU A 11 49.08 -27.04 -10.34
N ILE A 12 48.33 -28.15 -10.45
CA ILE A 12 46.94 -28.21 -10.91
C ILE A 12 46.14 -27.16 -10.13
N ASP A 13 45.54 -26.22 -10.84
CA ASP A 13 44.67 -25.24 -10.18
C ASP A 13 43.39 -25.90 -9.74
N ILE A 14 43.05 -25.70 -8.47
CA ILE A 14 41.75 -26.05 -7.92
C ILE A 14 40.91 -24.78 -7.96
N VAL A 15 39.97 -24.73 -8.90
CA VAL A 15 38.98 -23.67 -9.01
C VAL A 15 37.77 -24.11 -8.18
N GLN A 16 37.56 -23.43 -7.06
CA GLN A 16 36.44 -23.69 -6.17
C GLN A 16 36.01 -22.42 -5.45
N TRP A 17 34.76 -22.38 -5.03
CA TRP A 17 34.25 -21.34 -4.16
C TRP A 17 33.39 -21.96 -3.04
N MET A 18 33.44 -21.34 -1.87
CA MET A 18 32.58 -21.65 -0.73
C MET A 18 31.88 -20.35 -0.38
N ASP A 19 30.56 -20.31 -0.60
CA ASP A 19 29.73 -19.17 -0.21
C ASP A 19 29.63 -19.14 1.32
N ASP A 20 30.09 -18.06 1.92
CA ASP A 20 29.98 -17.76 3.33
C ASP A 20 28.86 -16.74 3.62
N THR A 21 28.04 -16.43 2.61
CA THR A 21 26.99 -15.41 2.69
C THR A 21 25.60 -15.95 2.44
N ASN A 22 24.60 -15.15 2.81
CA ASN A 22 23.19 -15.51 2.62
C ASN A 22 22.56 -14.84 1.40
N ASN A 23 23.24 -13.89 0.74
CA ASN A 23 22.69 -13.05 -0.34
C ASN A 23 23.48 -13.07 -1.67
N THR A 24 24.63 -13.74 -1.75
CA THR A 24 25.40 -13.80 -3.02
C THR A 24 24.75 -14.77 -4.00
N LEU A 25 24.36 -14.25 -5.17
CA LEU A 25 23.81 -15.03 -6.27
C LEU A 25 24.90 -15.50 -7.22
N VAL A 26 25.88 -14.64 -7.53
CA VAL A 26 27.01 -14.97 -8.40
C VAL A 26 28.32 -14.47 -7.82
N PHE A 27 29.36 -15.29 -7.93
CA PHE A 27 30.73 -14.92 -7.63
C PHE A 27 31.66 -15.34 -8.78
N ARG A 28 32.42 -14.40 -9.34
CA ARG A 28 33.48 -14.68 -10.30
C ARG A 28 34.74 -15.07 -9.56
N PHE A 29 35.28 -16.24 -9.88
CA PHE A 29 36.56 -16.68 -9.36
C PHE A 29 37.68 -15.76 -9.85
N GLU A 30 38.32 -15.07 -8.92
CA GLU A 30 39.39 -14.12 -9.24
C GLU A 30 40.75 -14.80 -9.32
N ARG A 31 41.51 -14.44 -10.35
CA ARG A 31 42.92 -14.83 -10.48
C ARG A 31 43.71 -13.74 -11.18
N PHE A 32 45.01 -13.71 -10.93
CA PHE A 32 45.94 -12.90 -11.71
C PHE A 32 45.73 -13.15 -13.22
N GLN A 33 45.33 -12.09 -13.94
CA GLN A 33 45.04 -12.05 -15.39
C GLN A 33 43.89 -12.96 -15.91
N ASN A 34 43.07 -13.55 -15.04
CA ASN A 34 41.98 -14.48 -15.42
C ASN A 34 42.47 -15.66 -16.30
N GLU A 35 43.71 -16.11 -16.06
CA GLU A 35 44.27 -17.25 -16.79
C GLU A 35 43.97 -18.54 -16.03
N ILE A 36 43.14 -19.41 -16.61
CA ILE A 36 42.89 -20.74 -16.05
C ILE A 36 43.84 -21.73 -16.74
N LYS A 37 44.61 -22.48 -15.94
CA LYS A 37 45.56 -23.47 -16.49
C LYS A 37 44.81 -24.62 -17.15
N TYR A 38 45.41 -25.14 -18.22
CA TYR A 38 44.96 -26.38 -18.84
C TYR A 38 44.99 -27.53 -17.80
N GLY A 39 43.91 -28.30 -17.71
CA GLY A 39 43.81 -29.40 -16.74
C GLY A 39 43.46 -28.97 -15.32
N ALA A 40 43.08 -27.70 -15.10
CA ALA A 40 42.56 -27.26 -13.81
C ALA A 40 41.35 -28.12 -13.36
N LYS A 41 41.27 -28.37 -12.06
CA LYS A 41 40.15 -29.05 -11.42
C LYS A 41 39.13 -28.00 -10.98
N LEU A 42 37.93 -28.07 -11.55
CA LEU A 42 36.80 -27.28 -11.13
C LEU A 42 35.96 -28.11 -10.15
N ILE A 43 35.82 -27.64 -8.92
CA ILE A 43 34.98 -28.28 -7.90
C ILE A 43 33.72 -27.42 -7.75
N VAL A 44 32.59 -27.96 -8.22
CA VAL A 44 31.26 -27.35 -8.05
C VAL A 44 30.56 -28.05 -6.90
N ARG A 45 30.10 -27.28 -5.92
CA ARG A 45 29.43 -27.84 -4.74
C ARG A 45 27.93 -27.99 -4.98
N GLU A 46 27.28 -28.78 -4.14
CA GLU A 46 25.81 -28.81 -4.07
C GLU A 46 25.25 -27.42 -3.78
N GLY A 47 24.09 -27.11 -4.39
CA GLY A 47 23.50 -25.77 -4.31
C GLY A 47 24.23 -24.70 -5.13
N GLN A 48 25.16 -25.10 -6.00
CA GLN A 48 25.85 -24.22 -6.94
C GLN A 48 25.91 -24.83 -8.35
N ALA A 49 26.09 -23.96 -9.33
CA ALA A 49 26.54 -24.28 -10.67
C ALA A 49 27.76 -23.42 -11.01
N ALA A 50 28.55 -23.80 -12.01
CA ALA A 50 29.67 -22.99 -12.49
C ALA A 50 29.53 -22.70 -13.98
N CYS A 51 29.34 -21.43 -14.32
CA CYS A 51 29.33 -20.94 -15.68
C CYS A 51 30.76 -20.63 -16.11
N PHE A 52 31.21 -21.28 -17.17
CA PHE A 52 32.54 -21.09 -17.73
C PHE A 52 32.45 -20.19 -18.97
N VAL A 53 33.10 -19.04 -18.89
CA VAL A 53 33.15 -18.03 -19.95
C VAL A 53 34.56 -18.04 -20.54
N ASN A 54 34.66 -18.27 -21.85
CA ASN A 54 35.92 -18.26 -22.57
C ASN A 54 35.89 -17.17 -23.64
N GLU A 55 36.92 -16.33 -23.67
CA GLU A 55 37.05 -15.24 -24.66
C GLU A 55 35.76 -14.37 -24.76
N GLY A 56 35.08 -14.16 -23.63
CA GLY A 56 33.86 -13.36 -23.53
C GLY A 56 32.56 -14.09 -23.92
N GLN A 57 32.61 -15.38 -24.20
CA GLN A 57 31.41 -16.18 -24.53
C GLN A 57 31.17 -17.26 -23.48
N LEU A 58 29.91 -17.44 -23.08
CA LEU A 58 29.50 -18.57 -22.24
C LEU A 58 29.71 -19.87 -23.01
N ALA A 59 30.64 -20.68 -22.54
CA ALA A 59 31.06 -21.91 -23.22
C ALA A 59 30.44 -23.17 -22.60
N ASP A 60 30.22 -23.21 -21.28
CA ASP A 60 29.53 -24.31 -20.62
C ASP A 60 28.98 -23.94 -19.23
N VAL A 61 28.07 -24.77 -18.70
CA VAL A 61 27.50 -24.66 -17.35
C VAL A 61 27.65 -26.00 -16.63
N PHE A 62 28.55 -26.05 -15.66
CA PHE A 62 28.86 -27.25 -14.88
C PHE A 62 27.91 -27.39 -13.68
N LYS A 63 27.38 -28.60 -13.52
CA LYS A 63 26.57 -29.05 -12.36
C LYS A 63 27.47 -29.46 -11.17
N PRO A 64 26.92 -29.67 -9.96
CA PRO A 64 27.67 -30.17 -8.82
C PRO A 64 28.55 -31.39 -9.15
N GLY A 65 29.78 -31.39 -8.65
CA GLY A 65 30.79 -32.41 -8.91
C GLY A 65 32.18 -31.85 -9.22
N THR A 66 33.13 -32.76 -9.42
CA THR A 66 34.51 -32.43 -9.79
C THR A 66 34.70 -32.60 -11.29
N HIS A 67 35.04 -31.52 -11.96
CA HIS A 67 35.26 -31.45 -13.40
C HIS A 67 36.72 -31.16 -13.69
N THR A 68 37.22 -31.62 -14.84
CA THR A 68 38.56 -31.25 -15.33
C THR A 68 38.38 -30.35 -16.53
N LEU A 69 38.92 -29.13 -16.45
CA LEU A 69 38.82 -28.13 -17.50
C LEU A 69 39.85 -28.47 -18.60
N LEU A 70 39.38 -29.21 -19.60
CA LEU A 70 40.12 -29.55 -20.81
C LEU A 70 39.43 -28.90 -22.01
N THR A 71 40.22 -28.34 -22.93
CA THR A 71 39.72 -27.64 -24.12
C THR A 71 38.86 -28.54 -25.03
N GLN A 72 38.99 -29.87 -24.93
CA GLN A 72 38.25 -30.84 -25.76
C GLN A 72 36.87 -31.24 -25.20
N ASN A 73 36.61 -31.05 -23.89
CA ASN A 73 35.38 -31.52 -23.24
C ASN A 73 34.26 -30.47 -23.17
N LEU A 74 34.47 -29.29 -23.77
CA LEU A 74 33.52 -28.18 -23.74
C LEU A 74 32.71 -28.15 -25.05
N PRO A 75 31.41 -28.47 -25.03
CA PRO A 75 30.61 -28.76 -26.23
C PRO A 75 30.46 -27.57 -27.19
N ILE A 76 30.61 -26.32 -26.72
CA ILE A 76 30.59 -25.11 -27.57
C ILE A 76 31.98 -24.82 -28.18
N LEU A 77 33.08 -25.28 -27.54
CA LEU A 77 34.45 -25.02 -28.00
C LEU A 77 34.95 -26.03 -29.04
N ALA A 78 34.35 -27.21 -29.15
CA ALA A 78 34.71 -28.22 -30.15
C ALA A 78 34.59 -27.67 -31.59
N THR A 79 33.75 -26.66 -31.81
CA THR A 79 33.48 -26.07 -33.12
C THR A 79 34.42 -24.90 -33.47
N LEU A 80 35.13 -24.31 -32.49
CA LEU A 80 35.79 -23.00 -32.64
C LEU A 80 37.32 -23.05 -32.73
N LYS A 81 37.99 -24.16 -32.41
CA LYS A 81 39.47 -24.23 -32.40
C LYS A 81 40.03 -25.33 -33.31
N GLY A 82 40.01 -25.04 -34.60
CA GLY A 82 40.87 -25.68 -35.59
C GLY A 82 42.33 -25.20 -35.50
N TRP A 83 43.22 -26.10 -35.06
CA TRP A 83 44.35 -26.56 -35.88
C TRP A 83 45.65 -25.73 -36.08
N LYS A 84 46.02 -24.73 -35.26
CA LYS A 84 47.35 -24.07 -35.49
C LYS A 84 48.26 -23.71 -34.31
N TYR A 85 47.85 -23.83 -33.05
CA TYR A 85 48.74 -23.48 -31.93
C TYR A 85 48.68 -24.54 -30.82
N GLY A 86 49.85 -24.98 -30.37
CA GLY A 86 50.02 -26.09 -29.41
C GLY A 86 49.23 -25.90 -28.11
N PHE A 87 48.60 -26.98 -27.67
CA PHE A 87 47.56 -27.07 -26.64
C PHE A 87 48.02 -26.84 -25.18
N GLU A 88 49.08 -26.07 -24.94
CA GLU A 88 49.64 -25.82 -23.59
C GLU A 88 49.78 -24.32 -23.27
N SER A 89 48.89 -23.47 -23.79
CA SER A 89 48.88 -22.04 -23.46
C SER A 89 47.70 -21.70 -22.53
N PRO A 90 47.91 -20.95 -21.43
CA PRO A 90 46.83 -20.44 -20.60
C PRO A 90 45.87 -19.61 -21.47
N PHE A 91 44.58 -19.87 -21.34
CA PHE A 91 43.54 -19.11 -22.03
C PHE A 91 42.87 -18.17 -21.03
N LYS A 92 42.46 -16.99 -21.51
CA LYS A 92 41.66 -16.04 -20.72
C LYS A 92 40.26 -16.61 -20.57
N ALA A 93 39.94 -17.07 -19.37
CA ALA A 93 38.63 -17.57 -19.04
C ALA A 93 38.22 -17.18 -17.64
N GLU A 94 36.92 -17.11 -17.46
CA GLU A 94 36.28 -16.72 -16.23
C GLU A 94 35.38 -17.86 -15.79
N VAL A 95 35.39 -18.15 -14.49
CA VAL A 95 34.45 -19.09 -13.88
C VAL A 95 33.57 -18.29 -12.94
N TYR A 96 32.28 -18.27 -13.22
CA TYR A 96 31.26 -17.69 -12.37
C TYR A 96 30.57 -18.82 -11.62
N PHE A 97 30.71 -18.85 -10.30
CA PHE A 97 29.90 -19.71 -9.46
C PHE A 97 28.54 -19.04 -9.24
N VAL A 98 27.47 -19.76 -9.57
CA VAL A 98 26.10 -19.30 -9.47
C VAL A 98 25.38 -20.13 -8.42
N SER A 99 24.73 -19.47 -7.46
CA SER A 99 23.96 -20.13 -6.42
C SER A 99 22.64 -20.65 -6.98
N THR A 100 22.39 -21.95 -6.83
CA THR A 100 21.13 -22.60 -7.24
C THR A 100 20.22 -22.92 -6.05
N ARG A 101 20.64 -22.51 -4.84
CA ARG A 101 19.83 -22.62 -3.62
C ARG A 101 18.62 -21.68 -3.66
N THR A 102 17.63 -22.01 -2.85
CA THR A 102 16.48 -21.13 -2.63
C THR A 102 16.84 -20.02 -1.65
N PHE A 103 16.64 -18.78 -2.07
CA PHE A 103 16.70 -17.58 -1.25
C PHE A 103 15.30 -17.30 -0.71
N THR A 104 15.20 -17.10 0.60
CA THR A 104 13.95 -16.89 1.32
C THR A 104 13.83 -15.47 1.85
N ASP A 105 12.66 -15.14 2.38
CA ASP A 105 12.41 -13.88 3.11
C ASP A 105 12.61 -12.61 2.28
N LEU A 106 12.59 -12.74 0.94
CA LEU A 106 12.66 -11.62 0.03
C LEU A 106 11.33 -10.90 0.05
N LYS A 107 11.36 -9.57 0.17
CA LYS A 107 10.17 -8.75 0.34
C LYS A 107 9.73 -8.16 -0.99
N TRP A 108 8.42 -8.13 -1.20
CA TRP A 108 7.79 -7.39 -2.29
C TRP A 108 6.68 -6.51 -1.72
N GLY A 109 6.36 -5.43 -2.42
CA GLY A 109 5.25 -4.57 -2.05
C GLY A 109 5.08 -3.39 -2.99
N THR A 110 3.89 -2.83 -2.98
CA THR A 110 3.51 -1.67 -3.80
C THR A 110 4.19 -0.42 -3.25
N MET A 111 5.07 0.22 -4.03
CA MET A 111 5.70 1.50 -3.67
C MET A 111 4.66 2.63 -3.58
N ASN A 112 3.74 2.64 -4.54
CA ASN A 112 2.60 3.55 -4.59
C ASN A 112 1.31 2.74 -4.56
N PRO A 113 0.21 3.27 -3.98
CA PRO A 113 -1.09 2.61 -4.06
C PRO A 113 -1.51 2.35 -5.49
N ILE A 114 -2.10 1.17 -5.71
CA ILE A 114 -2.75 0.81 -6.96
C ILE A 114 -4.21 1.25 -6.86
N MET A 115 -4.67 2.04 -7.82
CA MET A 115 -6.07 2.43 -7.91
C MET A 115 -6.86 1.31 -8.60
N VAL A 116 -7.85 0.78 -7.91
CA VAL A 116 -8.73 -0.29 -8.36
C VAL A 116 -10.18 0.11 -8.18
N ARG A 117 -11.03 -0.38 -9.09
CA ARG A 117 -12.46 -0.15 -9.02
C ARG A 117 -13.11 -1.33 -8.30
N ASP A 118 -13.35 -1.15 -7.02
CA ASP A 118 -14.05 -2.10 -6.19
C ASP A 118 -15.57 -2.06 -6.45
N PRO A 119 -16.25 -3.22 -6.53
CA PRO A 119 -17.71 -3.28 -6.73
C PRO A 119 -18.54 -2.64 -5.61
N GLU A 120 -18.07 -2.67 -4.36
CA GLU A 120 -18.81 -2.16 -3.19
C GLU A 120 -18.44 -0.72 -2.84
N PHE A 121 -17.15 -0.38 -2.94
CA PHE A 121 -16.60 0.90 -2.48
C PHE A 121 -16.26 1.87 -3.63
N GLY A 122 -16.33 1.44 -4.89
CA GLY A 122 -15.96 2.26 -6.04
C GLY A 122 -14.44 2.41 -6.20
N PRO A 123 -13.91 3.57 -6.60
CA PRO A 123 -12.47 3.74 -6.80
C PRO A 123 -11.72 3.77 -5.46
N VAL A 124 -10.87 2.76 -5.22
CA VAL A 124 -10.14 2.56 -3.97
C VAL A 124 -8.65 2.42 -4.26
N ARG A 125 -7.81 2.88 -3.35
CA ARG A 125 -6.34 2.84 -3.47
C ARG A 125 -5.76 1.75 -2.58
N LEU A 126 -5.47 0.58 -3.13
CA LEU A 126 -4.92 -0.52 -2.36
C LEU A 126 -3.39 -0.47 -2.33
N ARG A 127 -2.81 -0.80 -1.18
CA ARG A 127 -1.40 -1.16 -1.08
C ARG A 127 -1.30 -2.62 -0.67
N ALA A 128 -0.33 -3.34 -1.22
CA ALA A 128 -0.12 -4.73 -0.87
C ALA A 128 1.36 -5.01 -0.64
N PHE A 129 1.65 -5.96 0.23
CA PHE A 129 3.00 -6.43 0.47
C PHE A 129 3.01 -7.90 0.86
N GLY A 130 4.19 -8.49 0.77
CA GLY A 130 4.45 -9.80 1.32
C GLY A 130 5.87 -10.28 1.05
N THR A 131 6.01 -11.59 0.94
CA THR A 131 7.29 -12.26 0.75
C THR A 131 7.29 -13.15 -0.48
N TYR A 132 8.47 -13.42 -1.01
CA TYR A 132 8.67 -14.43 -2.04
C TYR A 132 9.97 -15.18 -1.81
N THR A 133 10.08 -16.34 -2.42
CA THR A 133 11.32 -17.10 -2.53
C THR A 133 11.77 -17.11 -3.99
N MET A 134 13.07 -17.17 -4.22
CA MET A 134 13.60 -17.34 -5.57
C MET A 134 14.81 -18.27 -5.58
N ARG A 135 15.09 -18.83 -6.74
CA ARG A 135 16.36 -19.52 -7.01
C ARG A 135 16.75 -19.34 -8.47
N VAL A 136 18.04 -19.46 -8.76
CA VAL A 136 18.51 -19.50 -10.15
C VAL A 136 18.17 -20.88 -10.74
N LYS A 137 17.35 -20.87 -11.79
CA LYS A 137 16.91 -22.07 -12.52
C LYS A 137 17.80 -22.34 -13.73
N ASP A 138 18.19 -21.29 -14.44
CA ASP A 138 19.13 -21.34 -15.56
C ASP A 138 20.33 -20.41 -15.30
N PRO A 139 21.46 -20.95 -14.79
CA PRO A 139 22.67 -20.17 -14.52
C PRO A 139 23.26 -19.48 -15.74
N GLY A 140 23.12 -20.09 -16.93
CA GLY A 140 23.66 -19.55 -18.17
C GLY A 140 22.87 -18.34 -18.64
N ALA A 141 21.54 -18.47 -18.67
CA ALA A 141 20.65 -17.36 -18.98
C ALA A 141 20.76 -16.23 -17.94
N PHE A 142 20.83 -16.57 -16.65
CA PHE A 142 20.98 -15.59 -15.57
C PHE A 142 22.30 -14.81 -15.71
N LEU A 143 23.42 -15.51 -15.96
CA LEU A 143 24.71 -14.85 -16.19
C LEU A 143 24.65 -13.90 -17.40
N LYS A 144 24.10 -14.37 -18.52
CA LYS A 144 24.06 -13.62 -19.79
C LYS A 144 23.13 -12.41 -19.74
N ASN A 145 21.93 -12.58 -19.17
CA ASN A 145 20.86 -11.59 -19.27
C ASN A 145 20.81 -10.62 -18.08
N VAL A 146 21.41 -10.99 -16.94
CA VAL A 146 21.31 -10.22 -15.69
C VAL A 146 22.66 -9.76 -15.18
N VAL A 147 23.58 -10.71 -14.96
CA VAL A 147 24.82 -10.45 -14.22
C VAL A 147 25.89 -9.81 -15.10
N GLY A 148 26.01 -10.25 -16.35
CA GLY A 148 27.03 -9.79 -17.28
C GLY A 148 28.44 -10.07 -16.76
N THR A 149 29.22 -9.02 -16.51
CA THR A 149 30.62 -9.09 -16.06
C THR A 149 30.81 -8.81 -14.57
N ASP A 150 29.72 -8.70 -13.81
CA ASP A 150 29.80 -8.42 -12.37
C ASP A 150 30.48 -9.59 -11.64
N GLY A 151 31.55 -9.27 -10.92
CA GLY A 151 32.33 -10.24 -10.18
C GLY A 151 31.64 -10.73 -8.91
N ARG A 152 30.66 -10.00 -8.39
CA ARG A 152 29.91 -10.37 -7.18
C ARG A 152 28.51 -9.76 -7.22
N PHE A 153 27.56 -10.56 -7.69
CA PHE A 153 26.15 -10.17 -7.82
C PHE A 153 25.31 -10.71 -6.66
N THR A 154 24.49 -9.85 -6.06
CA THR A 154 23.71 -10.13 -4.85
C THR A 154 22.20 -10.02 -5.08
N THR A 155 21.41 -10.55 -4.16
CA THR A 155 19.94 -10.44 -4.21
C THR A 155 19.44 -8.99 -4.20
N GLU A 156 20.18 -8.08 -3.56
CA GLU A 156 19.79 -6.66 -3.42
C GLU A 156 19.79 -5.94 -4.77
N GLU A 157 20.73 -6.28 -5.65
CA GLU A 157 20.90 -5.65 -6.96
C GLU A 157 19.73 -5.92 -7.91
N ILE A 158 19.09 -7.10 -7.79
CA ILE A 158 17.93 -7.48 -8.62
C ILE A 158 16.59 -7.26 -7.92
N ALA A 159 16.58 -7.08 -6.59
CA ALA A 159 15.35 -7.05 -5.79
C ALA A 159 14.31 -6.04 -6.29
N ASN A 160 14.75 -4.85 -6.70
CA ASN A 160 13.85 -3.81 -7.22
C ASN A 160 13.15 -4.24 -8.51
N GLN A 161 13.89 -4.86 -9.43
CA GLN A 161 13.33 -5.34 -10.70
C GLN A 161 12.29 -6.43 -10.46
N LEU A 162 12.61 -7.42 -9.62
CA LEU A 162 11.71 -8.52 -9.30
C LEU A 162 10.45 -8.03 -8.56
N ARG A 163 10.60 -7.10 -7.62
CA ARG A 163 9.47 -6.44 -6.96
C ARG A 163 8.56 -5.75 -7.97
N ASN A 164 9.11 -5.02 -8.94
CA ASN A 164 8.31 -4.32 -9.93
C ASN A 164 7.51 -5.28 -10.83
N LEU A 165 8.10 -6.43 -11.22
CA LEU A 165 7.40 -7.47 -11.95
C LEU A 165 6.22 -8.03 -11.13
N ILE A 166 6.49 -8.40 -9.87
CA ILE A 166 5.45 -8.90 -8.96
C ILE A 166 4.31 -7.87 -8.80
N VAL A 167 4.63 -6.60 -8.57
CA VAL A 167 3.63 -5.54 -8.39
C VAL A 167 2.82 -5.31 -9.67
N SER A 168 3.44 -5.43 -10.85
CA SER A 168 2.76 -5.32 -12.14
C SER A 168 1.74 -6.43 -12.32
N GLU A 169 2.15 -7.69 -12.11
CA GLU A 169 1.24 -8.85 -12.20
C GLU A 169 0.12 -8.78 -11.16
N PHE A 170 0.45 -8.37 -9.94
CA PHE A 170 -0.55 -8.15 -8.89
C PHE A 170 -1.61 -7.11 -9.31
N ALA A 171 -1.18 -5.98 -9.88
CA ALA A 171 -2.09 -4.93 -10.33
C ALA A 171 -3.01 -5.41 -11.47
N ASP A 172 -2.46 -6.16 -12.42
CA ASP A 172 -3.21 -6.75 -13.54
C ASP A 172 -4.31 -7.70 -13.04
N ILE A 173 -3.95 -8.63 -12.14
CA ILE A 173 -4.88 -9.58 -11.53
C ILE A 173 -6.01 -8.89 -10.78
N LEU A 174 -5.72 -7.83 -10.01
CA LEU A 174 -6.74 -7.07 -9.32
C LEU A 174 -7.70 -6.37 -10.30
N GLY A 175 -7.17 -5.84 -11.41
CA GLY A 175 -7.98 -5.21 -12.45
C GLY A 175 -8.90 -6.19 -13.19
N GLU A 176 -8.40 -7.40 -13.48
CA GLU A 176 -9.14 -8.42 -14.24
C GLU A 176 -10.20 -9.16 -13.39
N SER A 177 -9.87 -9.49 -12.14
CA SER A 177 -10.66 -10.41 -11.31
C SER A 177 -11.99 -9.82 -10.84
N LYS A 178 -12.09 -8.49 -10.71
CA LYS A 178 -13.27 -7.77 -10.18
C LYS A 178 -13.77 -8.32 -8.83
N ILE A 179 -12.88 -8.94 -8.05
CA ILE A 179 -13.20 -9.50 -6.73
C ILE A 179 -13.33 -8.33 -5.75
N PRO A 180 -14.40 -8.26 -4.94
CA PRO A 180 -14.52 -7.30 -3.85
C PRO A 180 -13.32 -7.38 -2.90
N MET A 181 -12.81 -6.25 -2.44
CA MET A 181 -11.60 -6.19 -1.62
C MET A 181 -11.71 -6.99 -0.31
N LEU A 182 -12.91 -7.08 0.26
CA LEU A 182 -13.15 -7.84 1.49
C LEU A 182 -13.03 -9.34 1.25
N ASP A 183 -13.40 -9.80 0.06
CA ASP A 183 -13.23 -11.19 -0.35
C ASP A 183 -11.76 -11.49 -0.65
N LEU A 184 -10.99 -10.53 -1.17
CA LEU A 184 -9.53 -10.70 -1.33
C LEU A 184 -8.85 -11.02 0.01
N ALA A 185 -9.28 -10.36 1.10
CA ALA A 185 -8.74 -10.59 2.43
C ALA A 185 -8.98 -12.02 2.95
N GLY A 186 -10.08 -12.65 2.54
CA GLY A 186 -10.40 -14.04 2.87
C GLY A 186 -9.64 -15.07 2.02
N ASN A 187 -9.02 -14.65 0.90
CA ASN A 187 -8.48 -15.55 -0.13
C ASN A 187 -7.02 -15.24 -0.49
N TYR A 188 -6.20 -14.77 0.48
CA TYR A 188 -4.79 -14.45 0.23
C TYR A 188 -3.98 -15.64 -0.29
N ARG A 189 -4.31 -16.87 0.11
CA ARG A 189 -3.57 -18.06 -0.34
C ARG A 189 -3.80 -18.32 -1.83
N GLU A 190 -5.06 -18.33 -2.26
CA GLU A 190 -5.46 -18.49 -3.66
C GLU A 190 -4.86 -17.38 -4.53
N LEU A 191 -4.91 -16.14 -4.04
CA LEU A 191 -4.31 -14.99 -4.71
C LEU A 191 -2.79 -15.17 -4.86
N SER A 192 -2.12 -15.62 -3.80
CA SER A 192 -0.68 -15.90 -3.81
C SER A 192 -0.30 -16.98 -4.82
N GLU A 193 -1.05 -18.09 -4.88
CA GLU A 193 -0.85 -19.17 -5.85
C GLU A 193 -1.03 -18.67 -7.29
N PHE A 194 -2.07 -17.86 -7.53
CA PHE A 194 -2.36 -17.31 -8.86
C PHE A 194 -1.28 -16.32 -9.33
N ILE A 195 -0.86 -15.40 -8.47
CA ILE A 195 0.24 -14.45 -8.77
C ILE A 195 1.54 -15.21 -9.02
N THR A 196 1.85 -16.23 -8.22
CA THR A 196 3.07 -17.05 -8.40
C THR A 196 3.12 -17.64 -9.80
N GLY A 197 2.01 -18.22 -10.27
CA GLY A 197 1.92 -18.81 -11.61
C GLY A 197 2.09 -17.79 -12.74
N LYS A 198 1.52 -16.60 -12.58
CA LYS A 198 1.64 -15.49 -13.55
C LYS A 198 3.07 -14.92 -13.61
N CYS A 199 3.65 -14.63 -12.45
CA CYS A 199 5.01 -14.10 -12.33
C CYS A 199 6.08 -15.05 -12.88
N GLN A 200 5.87 -16.37 -12.83
CA GLN A 200 6.87 -17.36 -13.23
C GLN A 200 7.35 -17.15 -14.67
N GLY A 201 6.46 -16.78 -15.60
CA GLY A 201 6.82 -16.52 -16.99
C GLY A 201 7.76 -15.34 -17.19
N ASP A 202 7.65 -14.31 -16.35
CA ASP A 202 8.57 -13.17 -16.36
C ASP A 202 9.91 -13.52 -15.71
N PHE A 203 9.89 -14.26 -14.60
CA PHE A 203 11.10 -14.72 -13.91
C PHE A 203 11.94 -15.65 -14.81
N ASP A 204 11.30 -16.48 -15.61
CA ASP A 204 11.97 -17.37 -16.57
C ASP A 204 12.84 -16.59 -17.58
N LYS A 205 12.46 -15.36 -17.98
CA LYS A 205 13.26 -14.52 -18.89
C LYS A 205 14.60 -14.12 -18.29
N TYR A 206 14.68 -14.08 -16.96
CA TYR A 206 15.89 -13.81 -16.20
C TYR A 206 16.63 -15.10 -15.81
N GLY A 207 16.14 -16.29 -16.17
CA GLY A 207 16.71 -17.56 -15.72
C GLY A 207 16.40 -17.87 -14.25
N LEU A 208 15.35 -17.25 -13.69
CA LEU A 208 14.94 -17.39 -12.30
C LEU A 208 13.66 -18.22 -12.18
N GLU A 209 13.51 -18.83 -11.01
CA GLU A 209 12.26 -19.46 -10.57
C GLU A 209 11.77 -18.76 -9.31
N VAL A 210 10.45 -18.63 -9.18
CA VAL A 210 9.76 -18.15 -7.98
C VAL A 210 8.94 -19.32 -7.39
N PRO A 211 9.55 -20.17 -6.53
CA PRO A 211 8.86 -21.35 -6.02
C PRO A 211 7.63 -21.00 -5.16
N ARG A 212 7.66 -19.85 -4.50
CA ARG A 212 6.57 -19.36 -3.66
C ARG A 212 6.54 -17.85 -3.64
N LEU A 213 5.36 -17.29 -3.81
CA LEU A 213 5.03 -15.92 -3.43
C LEU A 213 3.91 -15.96 -2.39
N THR A 214 3.94 -15.03 -1.45
CA THR A 214 2.95 -14.86 -0.39
C THR A 214 2.48 -13.42 -0.36
N VAL A 215 1.18 -13.21 -0.41
CA VAL A 215 0.52 -11.95 -0.06
C VAL A 215 0.29 -11.99 1.46
N GLU A 216 0.97 -11.10 2.20
CA GLU A 216 0.83 -11.02 3.66
C GLU A 216 -0.32 -10.09 4.05
N ASN A 217 -0.47 -8.97 3.33
CA ASN A 217 -1.53 -8.02 3.59
C ASN A 217 -1.87 -7.17 2.35
N ILE A 218 -3.15 -6.84 2.21
CA ILE A 218 -3.66 -5.78 1.36
C ILE A 218 -4.26 -4.73 2.29
N SER A 219 -3.62 -3.57 2.38
CA SER A 219 -4.02 -2.47 3.25
C SER A 219 -5.01 -1.54 2.56
N LEU A 220 -5.99 -1.11 3.35
CA LEU A 220 -7.04 -0.21 2.93
C LEU A 220 -6.62 1.25 3.16
N PRO A 221 -7.14 2.18 2.37
CA PRO A 221 -7.04 3.59 2.72
C PRO A 221 -7.78 3.90 4.04
N PRO A 222 -7.28 4.82 4.88
CA PRO A 222 -7.93 5.21 6.12
C PRO A 222 -9.40 5.64 5.95
N GLU A 223 -9.74 6.26 4.81
CA GLU A 223 -11.12 6.66 4.50
C GLU A 223 -12.08 5.47 4.32
N VAL A 224 -11.58 4.36 3.75
CA VAL A 224 -12.36 3.13 3.57
C VAL A 224 -12.46 2.37 4.89
N GLU A 225 -11.37 2.32 5.66
CA GLU A 225 -11.36 1.73 7.01
C GLU A 225 -12.39 2.44 7.91
N ALA A 226 -12.38 3.77 7.95
CA ALA A 226 -13.33 4.56 8.76
C ALA A 226 -14.79 4.35 8.31
N ALA A 227 -15.03 4.23 7.00
CA ALA A 227 -16.36 3.93 6.47
C ALA A 227 -16.83 2.52 6.87
N LEU A 228 -15.92 1.53 6.83
CA LEU A 228 -16.20 0.16 7.22
C LEU A 228 -16.48 0.06 8.73
N ASP A 229 -15.69 0.72 9.57
CA ASP A 229 -15.90 0.76 11.02
C ASP A 229 -17.24 1.41 11.39
N LYS A 230 -17.61 2.49 10.69
CA LYS A 230 -18.92 3.13 10.86
C LYS A 230 -20.07 2.21 10.43
N ARG A 231 -19.93 1.50 9.31
CA ARG A 231 -20.95 0.54 8.84
C ARG A 231 -21.07 -0.63 9.81
N SER A 232 -19.94 -1.18 10.27
CA SER A 232 -19.88 -2.28 11.21
C SER A 232 -20.46 -1.90 12.57
N SER A 233 -20.15 -0.72 13.10
CA SER A 233 -20.78 -0.22 14.33
C SER A 233 -22.29 -0.06 14.19
N MET A 234 -22.80 0.44 13.07
CA MET A 234 -24.25 0.49 12.82
C MET A 234 -24.87 -0.92 12.72
N GLY A 235 -24.17 -1.89 12.10
CA GLY A 235 -24.65 -3.27 11.94
C GLY A 235 -24.62 -4.10 13.23
N VAL A 236 -23.55 -4.00 14.02
CA VAL A 236 -23.41 -4.67 15.33
C VAL A 236 -24.44 -4.13 16.32
N ILE A 237 -24.76 -2.85 16.22
CA ILE A 237 -25.75 -2.25 17.12
C ILE A 237 -27.14 -2.79 16.82
N GLY A 238 -27.39 -3.34 15.61
CA GLY A 238 -28.50 -4.26 15.24
C GLY A 238 -29.92 -3.73 15.42
N ASN A 239 -30.07 -2.67 16.20
CA ASN A 239 -31.27 -2.11 16.72
C ASN A 239 -31.04 -0.60 16.71
N MET A 240 -31.61 0.07 15.71
CA MET A 240 -31.45 1.51 15.52
C MET A 240 -31.89 2.28 16.78
N ASP A 241 -32.84 1.73 17.55
CA ASP A 241 -33.25 2.23 18.87
C ASP A 241 -32.14 2.16 19.92
N ALA A 242 -31.30 1.12 19.89
CA ALA A 242 -30.15 1.02 20.78
C ALA A 242 -29.06 2.03 20.39
N TYR A 243 -28.90 2.36 19.10
CA TYR A 243 -27.96 3.40 18.65
C TYR A 243 -28.40 4.80 19.06
N THR A 244 -29.66 5.16 18.84
CA THR A 244 -30.21 6.45 19.30
C THR A 244 -30.19 6.54 20.82
N LYS A 245 -30.51 5.45 21.54
CA LYS A 245 -30.35 5.38 23.01
C LYS A 245 -28.89 5.47 23.46
N PHE A 246 -27.95 4.84 22.75
CA PHE A 246 -26.52 4.89 23.05
C PHE A 246 -25.97 6.30 22.83
N LYS A 247 -26.25 6.92 21.67
CA LYS A 247 -25.90 8.32 21.38
C LYS A 247 -26.53 9.29 22.38
N ALA A 248 -27.79 9.05 22.77
CA ALA A 248 -28.44 9.83 23.83
C ALA A 248 -27.77 9.63 25.19
N ALA A 249 -27.37 8.40 25.54
CA ALA A 249 -26.65 8.10 26.78
C ALA A 249 -25.24 8.69 26.80
N GLU A 250 -24.54 8.67 25.67
CA GLU A 250 -23.22 9.30 25.47
C GLU A 250 -23.32 10.82 25.64
N ALA A 251 -24.35 11.43 25.02
CA ALA A 251 -24.66 12.86 25.19
C ALA A 251 -25.06 13.21 26.64
N ILE A 252 -25.78 12.34 27.35
CA ILE A 252 -26.09 12.51 28.78
C ILE A 252 -24.83 12.38 29.64
N GLY A 253 -23.94 11.43 29.34
CA GLY A 253 -22.67 11.25 30.03
C GLY A 253 -21.73 12.44 29.86
N ASP A 254 -21.66 13.01 28.66
CA ASP A 254 -20.85 14.19 28.36
C ASP A 254 -21.47 15.49 28.92
N ALA A 255 -22.80 15.55 29.04
CA ALA A 255 -23.50 16.60 29.77
C ALA A 255 -23.29 16.50 31.29
N ALA A 256 -23.25 15.28 31.85
CA ALA A 256 -22.99 15.04 33.28
C ALA A 256 -21.55 15.37 33.68
N LYS A 257 -20.59 15.20 32.76
CA LYS A 257 -19.19 15.64 32.93
C LYS A 257 -19.03 17.16 32.86
N ASN A 258 -20.05 17.91 32.41
CA ASN A 258 -20.06 19.37 32.35
C ASN A 258 -21.22 19.96 33.19
N PRO A 259 -21.16 19.90 34.54
CA PRO A 259 -22.23 20.33 35.45
C PRO A 259 -22.40 21.86 35.58
N GLY A 260 -21.93 22.63 34.61
CA GLY A 260 -22.18 24.07 34.53
C GLY A 260 -23.64 24.38 34.15
N THR A 261 -24.01 25.66 34.16
CA THR A 261 -25.36 26.18 33.86
C THR A 261 -26.02 25.65 32.57
N ALA A 262 -25.24 25.10 31.63
CA ALA A 262 -25.73 24.40 30.44
C ALA A 262 -26.40 23.03 30.74
N GLY A 263 -25.91 22.27 31.73
CA GLY A 263 -26.48 20.96 32.11
C GLY A 263 -27.87 21.08 32.76
N MET A 264 -28.12 22.20 33.44
CA MET A 264 -29.43 22.49 34.05
C MET A 264 -30.49 22.85 32.99
N PHE A 265 -30.12 23.55 31.92
CA PHE A 265 -31.03 23.89 30.82
C PHE A 265 -31.39 22.68 29.96
N VAL A 266 -30.44 21.77 29.72
CA VAL A 266 -30.69 20.50 29.00
C VAL A 266 -31.55 19.54 29.85
N GLY A 267 -31.29 19.43 31.16
CA GLY A 267 -32.09 18.62 32.08
C GLY A 267 -33.54 19.08 32.20
N MET A 268 -33.78 20.40 32.18
CA MET A 268 -35.14 20.95 32.25
C MET A 268 -35.89 20.84 30.91
N GLY A 269 -35.19 21.03 29.78
CA GLY A 269 -35.76 20.89 28.43
C GLY A 269 -36.17 19.45 28.09
N MET A 270 -35.39 18.46 28.54
CA MET A 270 -35.76 17.05 28.41
C MET A 270 -36.87 16.61 29.39
N GLY A 271 -36.93 17.18 30.60
CA GLY A 271 -38.00 16.90 31.56
C GLY A 271 -39.39 17.29 31.05
N GLN A 272 -39.49 18.39 30.30
CA GLN A 272 -40.73 18.80 29.63
C GLN A 272 -41.08 17.94 28.41
N ALA A 273 -40.09 17.48 27.63
CA ALA A 273 -40.33 16.58 26.50
C ALA A 273 -40.79 15.18 26.97
N PHE A 274 -40.28 14.69 28.10
CA PHE A 274 -40.69 13.41 28.68
C PHE A 274 -42.08 13.49 29.33
N ALA A 275 -42.42 14.62 29.98
CA ALA A 275 -43.76 14.87 30.51
C ALA A 275 -44.83 15.01 29.40
N GLY A 276 -44.46 15.60 28.25
CA GLY A 276 -45.33 15.70 27.08
C GLY A 276 -45.67 14.35 26.45
N THR A 277 -44.68 13.45 26.36
CA THR A 277 -44.86 12.11 25.79
C THR A 277 -45.69 11.19 26.71
N MET A 278 -45.67 11.42 28.03
CA MET A 278 -46.45 10.64 29.00
C MET A 278 -47.89 11.16 29.19
N GLY A 279 -48.15 12.45 28.91
CA GLY A 279 -49.51 13.00 28.91
C GLY A 279 -50.35 12.57 27.70
N GLN A 280 -49.70 12.22 26.59
CA GLN A 280 -50.37 11.80 25.35
C GLN A 280 -50.72 10.31 25.30
N SER A 281 -50.11 9.48 26.16
CA SER A 281 -50.35 8.03 26.21
C SER A 281 -51.63 7.63 26.96
N MET A 282 -52.32 8.58 27.61
CA MET A 282 -53.53 8.30 28.40
C MET A 282 -54.85 8.65 27.67
N GLN A 283 -54.80 9.32 26.51
CA GLN A 283 -55.98 9.76 25.75
C GLN A 283 -56.20 9.00 24.43
N GLN A 284 -55.51 7.88 24.23
CA GLN A 284 -55.62 7.06 23.02
C GLN A 284 -55.95 5.61 23.35
N SER A 285 -57.08 5.41 24.03
CA SER A 285 -57.68 4.10 24.32
C SER A 285 -59.17 4.08 23.99
N ALA A 286 -59.53 4.47 22.76
CA ALA A 286 -60.77 4.05 22.11
C ALA A 286 -60.69 4.27 20.59
N GLY A 287 -60.65 3.18 19.81
CA GLY A 287 -60.97 3.23 18.37
C GLY A 287 -59.90 2.68 17.42
N VAL A 288 -59.79 1.35 17.40
CA VAL A 288 -59.21 0.47 16.34
C VAL A 288 -59.95 0.69 15.00
N GLY A 289 -59.42 0.58 13.78
CA GLY A 289 -58.08 0.26 13.27
C GLY A 289 -58.09 0.15 11.72
N ALA A 290 -56.87 0.07 11.14
CA ALA A 290 -56.40 -0.68 9.94
C ALA A 290 -57.15 -0.52 8.58
N THR A 291 -56.57 -0.39 7.37
CA THR A 291 -55.23 -0.55 6.75
C THR A 291 -55.17 0.25 5.43
N GLY A 292 -54.02 0.86 5.10
CA GLY A 292 -53.73 1.48 3.78
C GLY A 292 -53.24 0.46 2.71
N PRO A 293 -52.34 0.81 1.76
CA PRO A 293 -51.89 2.14 1.33
C PRO A 293 -51.70 2.29 -0.21
N GLY A 294 -51.52 3.54 -0.67
CA GLY A 294 -51.03 3.86 -2.03
C GLY A 294 -50.79 5.36 -2.18
N ALA A 295 -49.57 5.82 -1.88
CA ALA A 295 -49.18 7.24 -1.83
C ALA A 295 -48.63 7.76 -3.16
N PRO A 296 -48.89 9.03 -3.48
CA PRO A 296 -47.89 9.91 -4.09
C PRO A 296 -47.83 11.29 -3.37
N PRO A 297 -47.02 12.24 -3.87
CA PRO A 297 -45.79 12.80 -3.28
C PRO A 297 -46.00 13.96 -2.27
N PRO A 298 -44.97 14.38 -1.51
CA PRO A 298 -45.10 15.44 -0.50
C PRO A 298 -45.07 16.86 -1.11
N ILE A 299 -45.94 17.72 -0.58
CA ILE A 299 -46.07 19.16 -0.89
C ILE A 299 -45.28 19.99 0.15
N PRO A 300 -44.71 21.16 -0.23
CA PRO A 300 -43.75 21.93 0.56
C PRO A 300 -44.36 22.76 1.70
N GLY A 301 -43.60 22.95 2.79
CA GLY A 301 -43.80 24.05 3.75
C GLY A 301 -44.02 23.66 5.21
N ALA A 302 -42.95 23.24 5.90
CA ALA A 302 -42.85 23.30 7.35
C ALA A 302 -41.39 23.59 7.74
N ALA A 303 -41.07 24.87 7.93
CA ALA A 303 -39.77 25.40 8.30
C ALA A 303 -39.59 25.39 9.82
N GLY A 304 -38.35 25.21 10.28
CA GLY A 304 -38.05 25.37 11.71
C GLY A 304 -36.62 25.19 12.21
N ALA A 305 -35.59 24.99 11.38
CA ALA A 305 -34.18 25.29 11.71
C ALA A 305 -33.29 25.00 10.49
N ALA A 306 -32.53 26.01 10.06
CA ALA A 306 -31.65 26.00 8.88
C ALA A 306 -32.39 25.80 7.54
N GLY A 307 -32.67 26.91 6.85
CA GLY A 307 -33.18 26.85 5.47
C GLY A 307 -32.28 26.00 4.57
N GLY A 308 -32.84 25.51 3.47
CA GLY A 308 -32.16 24.59 2.55
C GLY A 308 -30.78 25.09 2.08
N PRO A 309 -30.04 24.23 1.36
CA PRO A 309 -28.65 24.47 1.01
C PRO A 309 -28.40 25.88 0.46
N LEU A 310 -27.31 26.49 0.92
CA LEU A 310 -26.91 27.85 0.58
C LEU A 310 -25.92 27.83 -0.58
N PHE A 311 -26.05 28.83 -1.45
CA PHE A 311 -25.10 29.14 -2.51
C PHE A 311 -24.43 30.48 -2.20
N LEU A 312 -23.13 30.59 -2.50
CA LEU A 312 -22.31 31.77 -2.27
C LEU A 312 -21.79 32.29 -3.62
N ALA A 313 -21.82 33.60 -3.83
CA ALA A 313 -21.12 34.21 -4.96
C ALA A 313 -19.73 34.66 -4.50
N ILE A 314 -18.69 33.97 -4.97
CA ILE A 314 -17.28 34.27 -4.67
C ILE A 314 -16.63 34.60 -6.01
N ASP A 315 -15.94 35.73 -6.11
CA ASP A 315 -15.29 36.20 -7.36
C ASP A 315 -16.23 36.25 -8.58
N GLY A 316 -17.52 36.56 -8.36
CA GLY A 316 -18.54 36.63 -9.40
C GLY A 316 -19.04 35.27 -9.91
N GLN A 317 -18.60 34.17 -9.31
CA GLN A 317 -19.04 32.81 -9.62
C GLN A 317 -19.86 32.21 -8.49
N GLN A 318 -20.85 31.39 -8.84
CA GLN A 318 -21.68 30.68 -7.88
C GLN A 318 -20.96 29.42 -7.36
N HIS A 319 -20.88 29.28 -6.05
CA HIS A 319 -20.35 28.11 -5.36
C HIS A 319 -21.43 27.50 -4.44
N GLY A 320 -21.47 26.18 -4.35
CA GLY A 320 -22.44 25.43 -3.54
C GLY A 320 -23.07 24.29 -4.33
N PRO A 321 -24.07 23.58 -3.78
CA PRO A 321 -24.74 23.85 -2.50
C PRO A 321 -23.85 23.58 -1.28
N PHE A 322 -23.92 24.47 -0.28
CA PHE A 322 -23.30 24.28 1.03
C PHE A 322 -24.34 24.06 2.12
N GLU A 323 -24.02 23.17 3.05
CA GLU A 323 -24.78 23.02 4.29
C GLU A 323 -24.74 24.32 5.10
N PRO A 324 -25.87 24.83 5.62
CA PRO A 324 -25.92 26.09 6.34
C PRO A 324 -24.99 26.16 7.55
N ALA A 325 -24.80 25.05 8.25
CA ALA A 325 -23.87 24.97 9.38
C ALA A 325 -22.42 25.27 8.98
N LEU A 326 -21.98 24.82 7.80
CA LEU A 326 -20.63 25.11 7.29
C LEU A 326 -20.47 26.59 6.93
N VAL A 327 -21.49 27.20 6.33
CA VAL A 327 -21.46 28.63 5.97
C VAL A 327 -21.42 29.50 7.23
N ILE A 328 -22.21 29.15 8.27
CA ILE A 328 -22.19 29.82 9.58
C ILE A 328 -20.82 29.69 10.24
N ALA A 329 -20.18 28.50 10.19
CA ALA A 329 -18.85 28.29 10.75
C ALA A 329 -17.81 29.19 10.05
N ARG A 330 -17.84 29.29 8.72
CA ARG A 330 -16.97 30.19 7.94
C ARG A 330 -17.20 31.66 8.27
N ALA A 331 -18.45 32.07 8.51
CA ALA A 331 -18.77 33.43 8.97
C ALA A 331 -18.16 33.74 10.35
N ARG A 332 -18.22 32.78 11.29
CA ARG A 332 -17.60 32.94 12.61
C ARG A 332 -16.07 32.96 12.58
N ALA A 333 -15.49 32.17 11.68
CA ALA A 333 -14.04 32.09 11.49
C ALA A 333 -13.44 33.33 10.79
N GLY A 334 -14.27 34.19 10.20
CA GLY A 334 -13.83 35.34 9.41
C GLY A 334 -13.49 35.00 7.95
N ASP A 335 -13.71 33.76 7.52
CA ASP A 335 -13.45 33.28 6.15
C ASP A 335 -14.52 33.73 5.14
N LEU A 336 -15.69 34.14 5.62
CA LEU A 336 -16.76 34.70 4.82
C LEU A 336 -16.86 36.19 5.07
N LYS A 337 -16.88 37.01 4.01
CA LYS A 337 -17.09 38.46 4.14
C LYS A 337 -18.59 38.76 4.32
N PRO A 338 -18.97 39.75 5.17
CA PRO A 338 -20.37 40.17 5.33
C PRO A 338 -21.07 40.56 4.02
N ASP A 339 -20.30 41.03 3.04
CA ASP A 339 -20.76 41.53 1.75
C ASP A 339 -20.90 40.43 0.68
N THR A 340 -20.51 39.18 1.01
CA THR A 340 -20.62 38.04 0.09
C THR A 340 -22.09 37.80 -0.25
N LEU A 341 -22.44 37.69 -1.53
CA LEU A 341 -23.81 37.42 -1.92
C LEU A 341 -24.15 35.96 -1.64
N VAL A 342 -25.32 35.75 -1.04
CA VAL A 342 -25.84 34.45 -0.65
C VAL A 342 -27.25 34.27 -1.19
N TRP A 343 -27.58 33.04 -1.57
CA TRP A 343 -28.91 32.68 -2.02
C TRP A 343 -29.25 31.27 -1.57
N ARG A 344 -30.54 31.03 -1.28
CA ARG A 344 -31.09 29.69 -1.08
C ARG A 344 -32.44 29.58 -1.77
N GLN A 345 -32.86 28.35 -2.01
CA GLN A 345 -34.17 28.06 -2.57
C GLN A 345 -35.28 28.72 -1.73
N GLY A 346 -36.12 29.52 -2.37
CA GLY A 346 -37.18 30.31 -1.73
C GLY A 346 -36.88 31.80 -1.54
N MET A 347 -35.66 32.26 -1.85
CA MET A 347 -35.33 33.69 -1.90
C MET A 347 -35.62 34.30 -3.27
N ALA A 348 -36.16 35.52 -3.29
CA ALA A 348 -36.46 36.26 -4.52
C ALA A 348 -35.21 36.71 -5.30
N SER A 349 -34.12 36.97 -4.60
CA SER A 349 -32.85 37.43 -5.18
C SER A 349 -31.68 37.06 -4.28
N TRP A 350 -30.47 37.16 -4.80
CA TRP A 350 -29.25 37.14 -3.99
C TRP A 350 -29.27 38.30 -3.00
N VAL A 351 -28.87 38.04 -1.76
CA VAL A 351 -28.79 39.02 -0.67
C VAL A 351 -27.38 39.02 -0.07
N ALA A 352 -26.95 40.06 0.63
CA ALA A 352 -25.65 40.00 1.29
C ALA A 352 -25.70 39.04 2.49
N ALA A 353 -24.59 38.38 2.79
CA ALA A 353 -24.49 37.43 3.91
C ALA A 353 -24.93 38.07 5.24
N ARG A 354 -24.63 39.36 5.46
CA ARG A 354 -25.08 40.10 6.64
C ARG A 354 -26.59 40.31 6.76
N ASP A 355 -27.33 40.20 5.66
CA ASP A 355 -28.78 40.42 5.63
C ASP A 355 -29.55 39.12 5.91
N LEU A 356 -28.86 37.98 5.94
CA LEU A 356 -29.39 36.71 6.42
C LEU A 356 -29.33 36.64 7.95
N PRO A 357 -30.46 36.52 8.67
CA PRO A 357 -30.47 36.55 10.15
C PRO A 357 -29.50 35.58 10.82
N GLU A 358 -29.39 34.36 10.28
CA GLU A 358 -28.50 33.32 10.79
C GLU A 358 -27.00 33.64 10.62
N LEU A 359 -26.64 34.37 9.57
CA LEU A 359 -25.26 34.78 9.29
C LEU A 359 -24.94 36.11 9.98
N ALA A 360 -25.91 37.02 10.10
CA ALA A 360 -25.79 38.26 10.88
C ALA A 360 -25.39 37.96 12.33
N ALA A 361 -26.04 36.97 12.96
CA ALA A 361 -25.69 36.51 14.31
C ALA A 361 -24.27 35.92 14.39
N ALA A 362 -23.83 35.22 13.33
CA ALA A 362 -22.49 34.65 13.24
C ALA A 362 -21.40 35.75 13.16
N PHE A 363 -21.63 36.78 12.35
CA PHE A 363 -20.73 37.93 12.25
C PHE A 363 -20.67 38.74 13.56
N ALA A 364 -21.81 38.93 14.24
CA ALA A 364 -21.85 39.61 15.53
C ALA A 364 -21.06 38.86 16.62
N GLN A 365 -21.10 37.51 16.61
CA GLN A 365 -20.31 36.68 17.52
C GLN A 365 -18.81 36.73 17.20
N ALA A 366 -18.43 36.77 15.93
CA ALA A 366 -17.03 36.91 15.52
C ALA A 366 -16.43 38.26 15.92
N ALA A 367 -17.25 39.31 15.99
CA ALA A 367 -16.84 40.66 16.37
C ALA A 367 -16.84 40.91 17.90
N ALA A 368 -17.29 39.95 18.72
CA ALA A 368 -17.31 40.12 20.17
C ALA A 368 -15.87 40.06 20.74
N PRO A 369 -15.45 41.03 21.57
CA PRO A 369 -14.13 40.99 22.20
C PRO A 369 -14.01 39.75 23.11
N PRO A 370 -12.81 39.17 23.23
CA PRO A 370 -12.60 38.01 24.10
C PRO A 370 -12.98 38.37 25.54
N PRO A 371 -13.57 37.42 26.30
CA PRO A 371 -13.94 37.66 27.68
C PRO A 371 -12.70 38.06 28.50
N PRO A 372 -12.82 39.03 29.42
CA PRO A 372 -11.70 39.47 30.23
C PRO A 372 -11.09 38.28 31.01
N PRO A 373 -9.76 38.25 31.19
CA PRO A 373 -9.10 37.18 31.92
C PRO A 373 -9.62 37.09 33.36
N ILE A 374 -9.82 35.86 33.83
CA ILE A 374 -10.26 35.57 35.19
C ILE A 374 -9.15 36.04 36.17
N PRO A 375 -9.47 36.86 37.19
CA PRO A 375 -8.49 37.27 38.19
C PRO A 375 -7.90 36.05 38.92
N GLY A 376 -6.57 35.89 38.86
CA GLY A 376 -5.84 34.88 39.64
C GLY A 376 -5.30 33.66 38.88
N ALA A 377 -5.36 33.62 37.55
CA ALA A 377 -4.67 32.56 36.80
C ALA A 377 -3.13 32.75 36.85
N PRO A 378 -2.34 31.76 37.30
CA PRO A 378 -0.88 31.86 37.27
C PRO A 378 -0.38 31.88 35.82
N PRO A 379 0.77 32.55 35.54
CA PRO A 379 1.27 32.67 34.17
C PRO A 379 1.64 31.30 33.58
N PRO A 380 1.45 31.12 32.26
CA PRO A 380 1.75 29.85 31.60
C PRO A 380 3.25 29.56 31.63
N VAL A 381 3.58 28.31 31.97
CA VAL A 381 4.96 27.81 32.02
C VAL A 381 5.49 27.68 30.58
N PRO A 382 6.68 28.20 30.25
CA PRO A 382 7.22 28.08 28.90
C PRO A 382 7.59 26.61 28.56
N PRO A 383 7.54 26.22 27.28
CA PRO A 383 7.88 24.87 26.85
C PRO A 383 9.37 24.59 27.11
N ALA A 384 9.66 23.40 27.67
CA ALA A 384 11.02 22.93 27.87
C ALA A 384 11.72 22.79 26.50
N GLY A 385 12.86 23.47 26.37
CA GLY A 385 13.74 23.43 25.19
C GLY A 385 14.56 22.15 25.08
#